data_AF-A0AAJ2ESV2-F1
#
_entry.id   AF-A0AAJ2ESV2-F1
#
_cell.length_a   1.000
_cell.length_b   1.000
_cell.length_c   1.000
_cell.angle_alpha   90.00
_cell.angle_beta   90.00
_cell.angle_gamma   90.00
#
_symmetry.space_group_name_H-M   'P 1'
#
loop_
_entity.id
_entity.type
_entity.pdbx_description
1 polymer ?
#
loop_
_entity_poly.entity_id
_entity_poly.type
_entity_poly.pdbx_seq_one_letter_code
_entity_poly.pdbx_strand_id
1 'polypeptide(L)'
;MGIRKPGLSVTDARRLASVRSSATKRTAAHASEKSDAFDKASAPPEPSTLRRQESSSTQRMRKPEGSISQAVDRKPLDLQQIPAPQTGEKVQVFLSAPLPASGVSGTFDFLCRQYPPRKALQMILRRAFDDYERLLKTGAFIEEPQVYLFDEAAAATSLVQTSRMIPKSLVAAARAHFDPLGLESMRAFGRKLGTAVLASRFAREGAGPPRFA
;
A
#
# COMPACT_ATOMS: atom_id res chain seq x y z
N MET A 1 -18.79 20.15 -13.84
CA MET A 1 -17.84 21.23 -13.51
C MET A 1 -16.55 20.98 -14.26
N GLY A 2 -16.22 21.80 -15.26
CA GLY A 2 -15.02 21.62 -16.07
C GLY A 2 -13.76 22.09 -15.35
N ILE A 3 -12.78 21.21 -15.20
CA ILE A 3 -11.45 21.54 -14.66
C ILE A 3 -10.73 22.43 -15.70
N ARG A 4 -10.52 23.70 -15.36
CA ARG A 4 -9.79 24.64 -16.22
C ARG A 4 -8.28 24.40 -16.08
N LYS A 5 -7.59 24.29 -17.22
CA LYS A 5 -6.13 24.17 -17.25
C LYS A 5 -5.49 25.49 -16.79
N PRO A 6 -4.46 25.45 -15.93
CA PRO A 6 -3.74 26.66 -15.53
C PRO A 6 -3.01 27.26 -16.74
N GLY A 7 -3.21 28.56 -16.98
CA GLY A 7 -2.66 29.32 -18.09
C GLY A 7 -1.19 29.72 -17.92
N LEU A 8 -0.39 28.89 -17.24
CA LEU A 8 1.02 29.17 -16.99
C LEU A 8 1.88 28.50 -18.05
N SER A 9 2.65 29.31 -18.78
CA SER A 9 3.67 28.83 -19.70
C SER A 9 4.78 28.09 -18.95
N VAL A 10 5.36 27.08 -19.59
CA VAL A 10 6.51 26.32 -19.09
C VAL A 10 7.70 27.23 -18.76
N THR A 11 7.85 28.34 -19.50
CA THR A 11 8.89 29.35 -19.27
C THR A 11 8.68 30.09 -17.95
N ASP A 12 7.44 30.47 -17.65
CA ASP A 12 7.09 31.20 -16.42
C ASP A 12 7.21 30.31 -15.19
N ALA A 13 6.81 29.03 -15.33
CA ALA A 13 7.00 28.04 -14.28
C ALA A 13 8.49 27.84 -13.93
N ARG A 14 9.38 27.79 -14.93
CA ARG A 14 10.84 27.70 -14.71
C ARG A 14 11.40 28.96 -14.06
N ARG A 15 10.94 30.14 -14.48
CA ARG A 15 11.39 31.42 -13.89
C ARG A 15 11.01 31.51 -12.41
N LEU A 16 9.78 31.12 -12.06
CA LEU A 16 9.32 31.10 -10.67
C LEU A 16 10.08 30.08 -9.81
N ALA A 17 10.42 28.90 -10.36
CA ALA A 17 11.25 27.92 -9.67
C ALA A 17 12.68 28.44 -9.39
N SER A 18 13.27 29.16 -10.35
CA SER A 18 14.61 29.76 -10.17
C SER A 18 14.62 30.83 -9.08
N VAL A 19 13.58 31.67 -9.00
CA VAL A 19 13.46 32.70 -7.96
C VAL A 19 13.27 32.08 -6.57
N ARG A 20 12.50 30.99 -6.46
CA ARG A 20 12.35 30.27 -5.18
C ARG A 20 13.67 29.67 -4.70
N SER A 21 14.46 29.11 -5.62
CA SER A 21 15.75 28.48 -5.29
C SER A 21 16.80 29.49 -4.79
N SER A 22 16.80 30.73 -5.32
CA SER A 22 17.71 31.78 -4.85
C SER A 22 17.28 32.39 -3.51
N ALA A 23 15.99 32.39 -3.19
CA ALA A 23 15.48 32.82 -1.88
C ALA A 23 15.87 31.84 -0.76
N THR A 24 15.75 30.52 -0.99
CA THR A 24 16.13 29.50 0.00
C THR A 24 17.64 29.50 0.30
N LYS A 25 18.47 29.91 -0.67
CA LYS A 25 19.93 29.99 -0.47
C LYS A 25 20.35 31.16 0.42
N ARG A 26 19.54 32.23 0.53
CA ARG A 26 19.83 33.38 1.41
C ARG A 26 19.42 33.15 2.86
N THR A 27 18.40 32.33 3.13
CA THR A 27 17.97 32.01 4.50
C THR A 27 18.87 30.98 5.19
N ALA A 28 19.59 30.15 4.44
CA ALA A 28 20.59 29.23 4.99
C ALA A 28 21.92 29.91 5.40
N ALA A 29 22.17 31.15 4.97
CA ALA A 29 23.40 31.89 5.27
C ALA A 29 23.34 32.73 6.55
N HIS A 30 22.20 32.78 7.25
CA HIS A 30 22.01 33.60 8.46
C HIS A 30 21.68 32.81 9.73
N ALA A 31 21.74 31.48 9.69
CA ALA A 31 21.42 30.62 10.83
C ALA A 31 22.59 29.69 11.16
N SER A 32 23.77 30.23 11.48
CA SER A 32 24.84 29.43 12.11
C SER A 32 25.94 30.31 12.73
N GLU A 33 25.66 30.93 13.89
CA GLU A 33 26.71 31.36 14.82
C GLU A 33 26.26 31.07 16.26
N LYS A 34 26.54 29.84 16.72
CA LYS A 34 27.03 29.57 18.08
C LYS A 34 27.42 28.11 18.26
N SER A 35 28.65 27.95 18.75
CA SER A 35 29.23 26.86 19.54
C SER A 35 30.41 26.12 18.90
N ASP A 36 31.47 26.12 19.71
CA ASP A 36 32.86 25.81 19.48
C ASP A 36 33.18 24.31 19.35
N ALA A 37 34.33 24.10 18.69
CA ALA A 37 35.35 23.07 18.95
C ALA A 37 34.98 21.58 18.73
N PHE A 38 35.55 20.96 17.70
CA PHE A 38 36.78 20.14 17.80
C PHE A 38 37.13 19.46 16.45
N ASP A 39 38.44 19.38 16.22
CA ASP A 39 39.22 18.49 15.33
C ASP A 39 39.07 18.46 13.79
N LYS A 40 39.96 19.24 13.16
CA LYS A 40 41.19 18.76 12.47
C LYS A 40 41.07 17.71 11.33
N ALA A 41 41.14 18.27 10.12
CA ALA A 41 42.02 17.90 9.00
C ALA A 41 41.80 16.57 8.23
N SER A 42 41.28 16.67 7.00
CA SER A 42 42.07 16.62 5.74
C SER A 42 41.24 16.16 4.52
N ALA A 43 40.77 17.15 3.73
CA ALA A 43 40.91 17.38 2.27
C ALA A 43 40.96 16.21 1.23
N PRO A 44 40.84 16.49 -0.11
CA PRO A 44 39.68 16.13 -0.95
C PRO A 44 40.07 15.25 -2.18
N PRO A 45 39.14 14.92 -3.10
CA PRO A 45 39.18 15.66 -4.37
C PRO A 45 37.82 15.91 -5.05
N GLU A 46 37.95 16.72 -6.11
CA GLU A 46 37.03 17.49 -6.93
C GLU A 46 36.04 16.75 -7.87
N PRO A 47 35.09 17.50 -8.47
CA PRO A 47 34.02 16.99 -9.32
C PRO A 47 34.42 16.92 -10.81
N SER A 48 33.95 15.88 -11.50
CA SER A 48 34.13 15.74 -12.95
C SER A 48 32.79 15.56 -13.67
N THR A 49 32.37 16.66 -14.31
CA THR A 49 31.97 16.75 -15.73
C THR A 49 31.17 15.62 -16.39
N LEU A 50 29.92 15.97 -16.74
CA LEU A 50 29.28 15.82 -18.06
C LEU A 50 29.76 14.68 -18.96
N ARG A 51 28.88 13.71 -19.23
CA ARG A 51 28.87 13.05 -20.55
C ARG A 51 27.44 12.77 -21.03
N ARG A 52 26.99 13.70 -21.87
CA ARG A 52 25.98 13.54 -22.92
C ARG A 52 26.45 12.45 -23.89
N GLN A 53 25.58 11.49 -24.20
CA GLN A 53 25.63 10.83 -25.50
C GLN A 53 24.21 10.47 -25.94
N GLU A 54 23.80 11.20 -26.98
CA GLU A 54 22.70 10.89 -27.90
C GLU A 54 23.10 9.73 -28.83
N SER A 55 22.11 9.33 -29.65
CA SER A 55 22.17 8.50 -30.87
C SER A 55 22.03 6.98 -30.66
N SER A 56 21.23 6.22 -31.42
CA SER A 56 20.38 6.53 -32.59
C SER A 56 19.53 5.29 -32.99
N SER A 57 18.31 5.55 -33.45
CA SER A 57 17.50 4.90 -34.53
C SER A 57 17.81 3.49 -35.08
N THR A 58 16.75 2.68 -35.28
CA THR A 58 16.22 2.20 -36.59
C THR A 58 14.98 1.28 -36.37
N GLN A 59 13.78 1.71 -36.80
CA GLN A 59 13.03 1.24 -37.97
C GLN A 59 12.70 -0.28 -38.06
N ARG A 60 11.40 -0.64 -38.00
CA ARG A 60 10.76 -1.39 -39.11
C ARG A 60 9.22 -1.39 -39.05
N MET A 61 8.63 -1.00 -40.17
CA MET A 61 7.22 -1.14 -40.53
C MET A 61 6.79 -2.61 -40.67
N ARG A 62 5.49 -2.90 -40.46
CA ARG A 62 4.58 -3.42 -41.51
C ARG A 62 3.15 -3.65 -40.97
N LYS A 63 2.19 -3.01 -41.65
CA LYS A 63 0.74 -3.30 -41.72
C LYS A 63 0.50 -4.13 -43.02
N PRO A 64 -0.47 -5.05 -43.09
CA PRO A 64 -1.78 -4.80 -43.76
C PRO A 64 -2.95 -5.50 -43.00
N GLU A 65 -4.23 -5.11 -42.97
CA GLU A 65 -5.28 -4.78 -43.98
C GLU A 65 -5.90 -5.95 -44.78
N GLY A 66 -7.24 -6.07 -44.68
CA GLY A 66 -8.18 -6.90 -45.47
C GLY A 66 -8.75 -8.11 -44.69
N SER A 67 -10.05 -8.45 -44.65
CA SER A 67 -11.27 -8.09 -45.39
C SER A 67 -12.50 -8.70 -44.64
N ILE A 68 -13.55 -7.92 -44.32
CA ILE A 68 -14.91 -7.88 -44.91
C ILE A 68 -15.67 -9.22 -45.05
N SER A 69 -16.75 -9.37 -44.26
CA SER A 69 -18.06 -9.98 -44.62
C SER A 69 -19.08 -9.40 -43.64
N GLN A 70 -20.07 -8.58 -44.07
CA GLN A 70 -21.43 -8.95 -44.52
C GLN A 70 -22.15 -9.89 -43.54
N ALA A 71 -23.43 -9.78 -43.21
CA ALA A 71 -24.48 -8.82 -43.45
C ALA A 71 -25.61 -9.14 -42.43
N VAL A 72 -26.52 -8.20 -42.29
CA VAL A 72 -27.75 -8.13 -41.50
C VAL A 72 -28.54 -9.45 -41.37
N ASP A 73 -28.94 -9.80 -40.14
CA ASP A 73 -30.29 -10.34 -39.92
C ASP A 73 -30.81 -10.01 -38.51
N ARG A 74 -32.12 -9.74 -38.43
CA ARG A 74 -32.83 -9.19 -37.27
C ARG A 74 -33.65 -10.28 -36.58
N LYS A 75 -33.65 -10.28 -35.23
CA LYS A 75 -34.72 -10.61 -34.24
C LYS A 75 -34.26 -11.59 -33.15
N PRO A 76 -34.93 -11.65 -31.97
CA PRO A 76 -35.69 -10.62 -31.27
C PRO A 76 -35.04 -10.27 -29.91
N LEU A 77 -35.58 -9.26 -29.23
CA LEU A 77 -35.26 -8.93 -27.83
C LEU A 77 -35.50 -10.15 -26.93
N ASP A 78 -34.41 -10.80 -26.52
CA ASP A 78 -34.46 -11.81 -25.47
C ASP A 78 -34.43 -11.12 -24.11
N LEU A 79 -35.63 -10.86 -23.59
CA LEU A 79 -35.92 -10.37 -22.25
C LEU A 79 -35.71 -11.49 -21.23
N GLN A 80 -34.49 -12.04 -21.10
CA GLN A 80 -34.16 -12.97 -20.00
C GLN A 80 -32.66 -13.25 -19.84
N GLN A 81 -31.82 -12.22 -19.88
CA GLN A 81 -30.57 -12.25 -19.11
C GLN A 81 -30.79 -11.50 -17.80
N ILE A 82 -31.36 -12.21 -16.81
CA ILE A 82 -31.00 -11.92 -15.42
C ILE A 82 -29.48 -12.03 -15.41
N PRO A 83 -28.70 -10.96 -15.13
CA PRO A 83 -27.27 -11.11 -15.00
C PRO A 83 -27.07 -12.15 -13.91
N ALA A 84 -26.51 -13.31 -14.28
CA ALA A 84 -26.03 -14.30 -13.34
C ALA A 84 -25.28 -13.53 -12.23
N PRO A 85 -25.46 -13.87 -10.94
CA PRO A 85 -24.84 -13.14 -9.84
C PRO A 85 -23.36 -12.98 -10.19
N GLN A 86 -22.97 -11.75 -10.53
CA GLN A 86 -21.64 -11.50 -11.08
C GLN A 86 -20.67 -12.09 -10.08
N THR A 87 -19.90 -13.08 -10.53
CA THR A 87 -18.83 -13.68 -9.75
C THR A 87 -18.04 -12.54 -9.12
N GLY A 88 -18.21 -12.40 -7.80
CA GLY A 88 -18.09 -11.11 -7.11
C GLY A 88 -16.79 -10.39 -7.46
N GLU A 89 -16.93 -9.19 -8.01
CA GLU A 89 -15.80 -8.36 -8.41
C GLU A 89 -14.80 -8.26 -7.25
N LYS A 90 -13.56 -8.70 -7.49
CA LYS A 90 -12.49 -8.68 -6.48
C LYS A 90 -11.56 -7.51 -6.73
N VAL A 91 -11.14 -6.84 -5.66
CA VAL A 91 -10.15 -5.76 -5.68
C VAL A 91 -8.92 -6.19 -4.91
N GLN A 92 -7.75 -5.81 -5.42
CA GLN A 92 -6.50 -5.99 -4.70
C GLN A 92 -6.39 -4.97 -3.58
N VAL A 93 -6.27 -5.46 -2.34
CA VAL A 93 -6.04 -4.62 -1.15
C VAL A 93 -4.62 -4.86 -0.66
N PHE A 94 -3.88 -3.78 -0.47
CA PHE A 94 -2.57 -3.80 0.15
C PHE A 94 -2.73 -3.73 1.66
N LEU A 95 -2.11 -4.67 2.36
CA LEU A 95 -2.19 -4.81 3.81
C LEU A 95 -0.81 -4.57 4.40
N SER A 96 -0.78 -3.95 5.57
CA SER A 96 0.42 -3.89 6.38
C SER A 96 0.11 -4.16 7.84
N ALA A 97 1.07 -4.72 8.57
CA ALA A 97 0.94 -4.95 10.00
C ALA A 97 2.32 -4.86 10.68
N PRO A 98 2.39 -4.31 11.90
CA PRO A 98 3.60 -4.39 12.73
C PRO A 98 3.88 -5.83 13.17
N LEU A 99 5.07 -6.09 13.69
CA LEU A 99 5.35 -7.36 14.36
C LEU A 99 4.71 -7.34 15.76
N PRO A 100 4.10 -8.44 16.22
CA PRO A 100 3.59 -8.52 17.58
C PRO A 100 4.74 -8.48 18.60
N ALA A 101 4.45 -7.94 19.79
CA ALA A 101 5.36 -8.07 20.93
C ALA A 101 5.48 -9.54 21.36
N SER A 102 6.60 -9.89 21.99
CA SER A 102 6.82 -11.25 22.50
C SER A 102 5.71 -11.66 23.47
N GLY A 103 5.24 -12.91 23.36
CA GLY A 103 4.17 -13.45 24.21
C GLY A 103 2.74 -13.09 23.78
N VAL A 104 2.55 -12.24 22.76
CA VAL A 104 1.21 -11.93 22.22
C VAL A 104 0.62 -13.09 21.42
N SER A 105 1.48 -13.88 20.76
CA SER A 105 1.06 -15.06 20.01
C SER A 105 2.09 -16.17 20.16
N GLY A 106 1.68 -17.25 20.82
CA GLY A 106 2.50 -18.46 20.92
C GLY A 106 2.80 -19.06 19.54
N THR A 107 1.87 -18.93 18.59
CA THR A 107 2.09 -19.39 17.20
C THR A 107 3.20 -18.59 16.52
N PHE A 108 3.21 -17.28 16.68
CA PHE A 108 4.24 -16.40 16.14
C PHE A 108 5.61 -16.71 16.74
N ASP A 109 5.69 -16.79 18.07
CA ASP A 109 6.92 -17.09 18.77
C ASP A 109 7.49 -18.47 18.38
N PHE A 110 6.61 -19.46 18.18
CA PHE A 110 6.99 -20.77 17.66
C PHE A 110 7.54 -20.70 16.23
N LEU A 111 6.83 -20.01 15.32
CA LEU A 111 7.27 -19.88 13.92
C LEU A 111 8.59 -19.11 13.79
N CYS A 112 8.85 -18.15 14.68
CA CYS A 112 10.11 -17.41 14.71
C CYS A 112 11.34 -18.29 15.04
N ARG A 113 11.14 -19.50 15.59
CA ARG A 113 12.23 -20.47 15.79
C ARG A 113 12.74 -21.08 14.48
N GLN A 114 11.91 -21.05 13.44
CA GLN A 114 12.18 -21.72 12.15
C GLN A 114 12.27 -20.74 10.98
N TYR A 115 11.63 -19.58 11.09
CA TYR A 115 11.52 -18.61 10.00
C TYR A 115 11.83 -17.20 10.49
N PRO A 116 12.31 -16.31 9.60
CA PRO A 116 12.43 -14.89 9.94
C PRO A 116 11.08 -14.29 10.37
N PRO A 117 11.05 -13.34 11.34
CA PRO A 117 9.81 -12.78 11.89
C PRO A 117 8.82 -12.26 10.83
N ARG A 118 9.33 -11.60 9.79
CA ARG A 118 8.49 -11.11 8.68
C ARG A 118 7.78 -12.25 7.95
N LYS A 119 8.48 -13.37 7.70
CA LYS A 119 7.91 -14.54 7.02
C LYS A 119 6.92 -15.27 7.93
N ALA A 120 7.25 -15.42 9.21
CA ALA A 120 6.36 -16.01 10.21
C ALA A 120 5.02 -15.27 10.26
N LEU A 121 5.04 -13.93 10.38
CA LEU A 121 3.81 -13.15 10.41
C LEU A 121 3.04 -13.18 9.09
N GLN A 122 3.73 -13.18 7.93
CA GLN A 122 3.06 -13.35 6.63
C GLN A 122 2.31 -14.68 6.54
N MET A 123 2.88 -15.77 7.09
CA MET A 123 2.22 -17.08 7.12
C MET A 123 0.96 -17.05 7.97
N ILE A 124 1.04 -16.46 9.17
CA ILE A 124 -0.11 -16.30 10.07
C ILE A 124 -1.18 -15.43 9.41
N LEU A 125 -0.80 -14.27 8.88
CA LEU A 125 -1.71 -13.32 8.25
C LEU A 125 -2.46 -13.96 7.08
N ARG A 126 -1.79 -14.79 6.27
CA ARG A 126 -2.44 -15.49 5.15
C ARG A 126 -3.61 -16.35 5.64
N ARG A 127 -3.43 -17.12 6.72
CA ARG A 127 -4.46 -17.97 7.29
C ARG A 127 -5.52 -17.18 8.06
N ALA A 128 -5.10 -16.23 8.89
CA ALA A 128 -5.99 -15.39 9.69
C ALA A 128 -6.99 -14.62 8.80
N PHE A 129 -6.56 -14.21 7.61
CA PHE A 129 -7.42 -13.47 6.70
C PHE A 129 -8.54 -14.34 6.09
N ASP A 130 -8.33 -15.64 5.87
CA ASP A 130 -9.40 -16.54 5.44
C ASP A 130 -10.51 -16.63 6.49
N ASP A 131 -10.12 -16.66 7.76
CA ASP A 131 -11.05 -16.66 8.90
C ASP A 131 -11.77 -15.31 9.00
N TYR A 132 -11.04 -14.22 8.83
CA TYR A 132 -11.58 -12.87 8.92
C TYR A 132 -12.53 -12.52 7.76
N GLU A 133 -12.33 -13.05 6.55
CA GLU A 133 -13.28 -12.91 5.45
C GLU A 133 -14.65 -13.52 5.78
N ARG A 134 -14.69 -14.59 6.59
CA ARG A 134 -15.95 -15.16 7.08
C ARG A 134 -16.64 -14.21 8.06
N LEU A 135 -15.88 -13.56 8.95
CA LEU A 135 -16.39 -12.55 9.88
C LEU A 135 -16.92 -11.32 9.13
N LEU A 136 -16.21 -10.85 8.10
CA LEU A 136 -16.65 -9.74 7.25
C LEU A 136 -17.98 -10.04 6.54
N LYS A 137 -18.21 -11.30 6.13
CA LYS A 137 -19.50 -11.71 5.51
C LYS A 137 -20.66 -11.64 6.50
N THR A 138 -20.42 -12.00 7.75
CA THR A 138 -21.44 -12.03 8.80
C THR A 138 -21.63 -10.69 9.53
N GLY A 139 -20.67 -9.76 9.42
CA GLY A 139 -20.62 -8.54 10.21
C GLY A 139 -20.02 -8.69 11.61
N ALA A 140 -19.78 -9.92 12.08
CA ALA A 140 -19.22 -10.21 13.42
C ALA A 140 -17.81 -9.62 13.67
N PHE A 141 -17.13 -9.14 12.63
CA PHE A 141 -15.81 -8.51 12.75
C PHE A 141 -15.80 -7.22 13.59
N ILE A 142 -16.98 -6.61 13.83
CA ILE A 142 -17.12 -5.38 14.63
C ILE A 142 -16.85 -5.66 16.11
N GLU A 143 -17.21 -6.85 16.59
CA GLU A 143 -17.04 -7.27 17.99
C GLU A 143 -15.64 -7.78 18.31
N GLU A 144 -14.81 -7.97 17.27
CA GLU A 144 -13.49 -8.55 17.39
C GLU A 144 -12.43 -7.51 17.79
N PRO A 145 -11.37 -7.92 18.50
CA PRO A 145 -10.25 -7.04 18.81
C PRO A 145 -9.61 -6.49 17.55
N GLN A 146 -9.38 -5.17 17.53
CA GLN A 146 -8.83 -4.46 16.36
C GLN A 146 -7.32 -4.19 16.48
N VAL A 147 -6.79 -4.24 17.70
CA VAL A 147 -5.40 -3.88 18.02
C VAL A 147 -4.82 -4.97 18.94
N TYR A 148 -3.56 -5.30 18.73
CA TYR A 148 -2.76 -6.15 19.61
C TYR A 148 -1.53 -5.38 20.08
N LEU A 149 -0.83 -5.89 21.10
CA LEU A 149 0.38 -5.26 21.60
C LEU A 149 1.54 -5.44 20.63
N PHE A 150 2.18 -4.35 20.23
CA PHE A 150 3.40 -4.34 19.42
C PHE A 150 4.32 -3.23 19.93
N ASP A 151 5.61 -3.37 19.63
CA ASP A 151 6.59 -2.34 19.92
C ASP A 151 6.46 -1.20 18.89
N GLU A 152 6.04 -0.02 19.34
CA GLU A 152 5.81 1.15 18.49
C GLU A 152 7.12 1.69 17.89
N ALA A 153 8.24 1.61 18.62
CA ALA A 153 9.54 2.04 18.12
C ALA A 153 10.01 1.13 16.97
N ALA A 154 9.80 -0.19 17.10
CA ALA A 154 10.09 -1.16 16.05
C ALA A 154 9.05 -1.14 14.92
N ALA A 155 7.81 -0.74 15.18
CA ALA A 155 6.73 -0.73 14.19
C ALA A 155 6.98 0.21 13.01
N ALA A 156 7.78 1.27 13.18
CA ALA A 156 8.15 2.16 12.09
C ALA A 156 9.06 1.49 11.04
N THR A 157 9.91 0.56 11.47
CA THR A 157 10.95 -0.07 10.63
C THR A 157 10.61 -1.52 10.25
N SER A 158 9.80 -2.19 11.07
CA SER A 158 9.51 -3.62 10.97
C SER A 158 8.04 -3.88 10.65
N LEU A 159 7.58 -3.35 9.51
CA LEU A 159 6.28 -3.66 8.96
C LEU A 159 6.35 -4.86 8.01
N VAL A 160 5.38 -5.75 8.15
CA VAL A 160 5.06 -6.72 7.12
C VAL A 160 4.09 -6.10 6.13
N GLN A 161 4.39 -6.24 4.84
CA GLN A 161 3.53 -5.78 3.76
C GLN A 161 3.13 -6.96 2.88
N THR A 162 1.87 -7.00 2.47
CA THR A 162 1.33 -8.01 1.57
C THR A 162 0.14 -7.45 0.79
N SER A 163 -0.40 -8.22 -0.15
CA SER A 163 -1.63 -7.86 -0.85
C SER A 163 -2.52 -9.07 -1.07
N ARG A 164 -3.84 -8.85 -1.15
CA ARG A 164 -4.82 -9.92 -1.35
C ARG A 164 -6.00 -9.45 -2.20
N MET A 165 -6.55 -10.35 -3.01
CA MET A 165 -7.78 -10.12 -3.76
C MET A 165 -9.00 -10.37 -2.85
N ILE A 166 -9.77 -9.32 -2.59
CA ILE A 166 -10.93 -9.35 -1.69
C ILE A 166 -12.19 -8.92 -2.47
N PRO A 167 -13.34 -9.59 -2.29
CA PRO A 167 -14.59 -9.13 -2.89
C PRO A 167 -14.92 -7.68 -2.51
N LYS A 168 -15.33 -6.87 -3.50
CA LYS A 168 -15.66 -5.45 -3.29
C LYS A 168 -16.67 -5.21 -2.17
N SER A 169 -17.67 -6.09 -2.05
CA SER A 169 -18.68 -6.02 -1.00
C SER A 169 -18.07 -6.10 0.40
N LEU A 170 -17.11 -7.00 0.62
CA LEU A 170 -16.41 -7.14 1.90
C LEU A 170 -15.47 -5.96 2.18
N VAL A 171 -14.82 -5.43 1.14
CA VAL A 171 -14.01 -4.21 1.28
C VAL A 171 -14.89 -3.00 1.64
N ALA A 172 -16.08 -2.88 1.05
CA ALA A 172 -17.03 -1.82 1.39
C ALA A 172 -17.51 -1.92 2.84
N ALA A 173 -17.86 -3.13 3.30
CA ALA A 173 -18.24 -3.37 4.70
C ALA A 173 -17.09 -3.03 5.66
N ALA A 174 -15.86 -3.47 5.35
CA ALA A 174 -14.69 -3.13 6.14
C ALA A 174 -14.42 -1.61 6.16
N ARG A 175 -14.58 -0.91 5.02
CA ARG A 175 -14.40 0.54 4.93
C ARG A 175 -15.44 1.31 5.74
N ALA A 176 -16.70 0.90 5.69
CA ALA A 176 -17.75 1.54 6.48
C ALA A 176 -17.43 1.55 7.99
N HIS A 177 -16.69 0.54 8.47
CA HIS A 177 -16.25 0.44 9.85
C HIS A 177 -14.89 1.11 10.14
N PHE A 178 -13.85 0.83 9.35
CA PHE A 178 -12.48 1.32 9.61
C PHE A 178 -12.20 2.73 9.07
N ASP A 179 -13.05 3.21 8.17
CA ASP A 179 -12.98 4.49 7.48
C ASP A 179 -14.39 5.11 7.32
N PRO A 180 -15.11 5.37 8.43
CA PRO A 180 -16.51 5.81 8.39
C PRO A 180 -16.69 7.17 7.70
N LEU A 181 -15.64 8.01 7.71
CA LEU A 181 -15.64 9.35 7.10
C LEU A 181 -15.06 9.36 5.68
N GLY A 182 -14.47 8.26 5.22
CA GLY A 182 -13.82 8.20 3.90
C GLY A 182 -12.55 9.04 3.78
N LEU A 183 -11.90 9.36 4.91
CA LEU A 183 -10.72 10.23 4.97
C LEU A 183 -9.41 9.44 5.03
N GLU A 184 -9.49 8.13 5.29
CA GLU A 184 -8.30 7.30 5.40
C GLU A 184 -7.70 6.97 4.03
N SER A 185 -6.38 7.12 3.92
CA SER A 185 -5.65 6.63 2.76
C SER A 185 -5.78 5.11 2.62
N MET A 186 -5.66 4.57 1.41
CA MET A 186 -5.66 3.11 1.19
C MET A 186 -4.63 2.38 2.04
N ARG A 187 -3.47 3.00 2.28
CA ARG A 187 -2.41 2.45 3.13
C ARG A 187 -2.81 2.41 4.60
N ALA A 188 -3.43 3.47 5.11
CA ALA A 188 -3.88 3.53 6.50
C ALA A 188 -5.03 2.54 6.74
N PHE A 189 -6.01 2.46 5.83
CA PHE A 189 -7.04 1.44 5.83
C PHE A 189 -6.44 0.02 5.81
N GLY A 190 -5.51 -0.25 4.89
CA GLY A 190 -4.83 -1.53 4.78
C GLY A 190 -4.05 -1.92 6.05
N ARG A 191 -3.51 -0.93 6.77
CA ARG A 191 -2.88 -1.13 8.07
C ARG A 191 -3.89 -1.50 9.14
N LYS A 192 -4.98 -0.74 9.28
CA LYS A 192 -6.05 -1.04 10.25
C LYS A 192 -6.64 -2.43 10.03
N LEU A 193 -6.94 -2.76 8.77
CA LEU A 193 -7.47 -4.07 8.40
C LEU A 193 -6.46 -5.20 8.68
N GLY A 194 -5.19 -5.04 8.30
CA GLY A 194 -4.15 -6.04 8.58
C GLY A 194 -3.93 -6.26 10.07
N THR A 195 -3.92 -5.19 10.86
CA THR A 195 -3.79 -5.26 12.32
C THR A 195 -5.00 -5.94 12.96
N ALA A 196 -6.23 -5.58 12.56
CA ALA A 196 -7.46 -6.17 13.11
C ALA A 196 -7.57 -7.68 12.83
N VAL A 197 -7.18 -8.11 11.62
CA VAL A 197 -7.13 -9.53 11.25
C VAL A 197 -6.23 -10.32 12.20
N LEU A 198 -5.04 -9.79 12.49
CA LEU A 198 -4.08 -10.42 13.40
C LEU A 198 -4.53 -10.33 14.86
N ALA A 199 -5.08 -9.19 15.29
CA ALA A 199 -5.60 -9.02 16.65
C ALA A 199 -6.70 -10.04 16.95
N SER A 200 -7.66 -10.20 16.05
CA SER A 200 -8.71 -11.20 16.14
C SER A 200 -8.16 -12.64 16.15
N ARG A 201 -7.09 -12.91 15.40
CA ARG A 201 -6.41 -14.22 15.44
C ARG A 201 -5.71 -14.47 16.77
N PHE A 202 -4.94 -13.51 17.27
CA PHE A 202 -4.18 -13.65 18.51
C PHE A 202 -5.09 -13.72 19.74
N ALA A 203 -6.21 -12.99 19.74
CA ALA A 203 -7.23 -13.10 20.78
C ALA A 203 -7.80 -14.52 20.89
N ARG A 204 -8.03 -15.19 19.75
CA ARG A 204 -8.46 -16.60 19.73
C ARG A 204 -7.38 -17.57 20.19
N GLU A 205 -6.11 -17.22 20.05
CA GLU A 205 -4.99 -18.02 20.54
C GLU A 205 -4.84 -17.90 22.06
N GLY A 206 -4.99 -16.68 22.61
CA GLY A 206 -4.95 -16.43 24.05
C GLY A 206 -6.18 -16.93 24.82
N ALA A 207 -7.32 -17.10 24.14
CA ALA A 207 -8.54 -17.67 24.71
C ALA A 207 -8.57 -19.22 24.69
N GLY A 208 -7.59 -19.86 24.06
CA GLY A 208 -7.45 -21.31 24.05
C GLY A 208 -6.44 -21.77 25.10
N PRO A 209 -6.71 -22.85 25.87
CA PRO A 209 -5.66 -23.46 26.68
C PRO A 209 -4.51 -23.87 25.76
N PRO A 210 -3.24 -23.84 26.24
CA PRO A 210 -2.10 -24.32 25.47
C PRO A 210 -2.33 -25.80 25.13
N ARG A 211 -2.85 -26.06 23.93
CA ARG A 211 -3.01 -27.41 23.41
C ARG A 211 -1.68 -27.84 22.83
N PHE A 212 -0.72 -28.22 23.67
CA PHE A 212 0.23 -29.30 23.38
C PHE A 212 0.79 -29.82 24.72
N ALA A 213 0.42 -31.08 24.99
CA ALA A 213 1.00 -31.97 25.99
C ALA A 213 2.34 -32.52 25.50
#